data_AF-A0A2K3K5J1-F1
#
_entry.id   AF-A0A2K3K5J1-F1
#
_cell.length_a   1.000
_cell.length_b   1.000
_cell.length_c   1.000
_cell.angle_alpha   90.00
_cell.angle_beta   90.00
_cell.angle_gamma   90.00
#
_symmetry.space_group_name_H-M   'P 1'
#
loop_
_entity.id
_entity.type
_entity.pdbx_description
1 polymer ?
#
loop_
_entity_poly.entity_id
_entity_poly.type
_entity_poly.pdbx_seq_one_letter_code
_entity_poly.pdbx_strand_id
1 'polypeptide(L)' 'LPALINPGITLVISPLVSLIQDQIMHLIQANIPAAYLSANMEWAEQQDILRELNFDYCKYKLLYVTPEKVAR' A
#
# COMPACT_ATOMS: atom_id res chain seq x y z
N LEU A 1 -3.23 -14.55 -7.21
CA LEU A 1 -3.52 -13.35 -6.39
C LEU A 1 -4.77 -12.66 -6.95
N PRO A 2 -5.94 -12.71 -6.27
CA PRO A 2 -7.17 -12.08 -6.75
C PRO A 2 -7.02 -10.56 -6.96
N ALA A 3 -6.14 -9.92 -6.17
CA ALA A 3 -5.74 -8.52 -6.30
C ALA A 3 -5.17 -8.12 -7.68
N LEU A 4 -4.62 -9.07 -8.44
CA LEU A 4 -4.11 -8.82 -9.79
C LEU A 4 -5.21 -8.94 -10.86
N ILE A 5 -6.31 -9.63 -10.53
CA ILE A 5 -7.38 -10.04 -11.45
C ILE A 5 -8.54 -9.03 -11.41
N ASN A 6 -8.80 -8.42 -10.25
CA ASN A 6 -9.84 -7.40 -10.12
C ASN A 6 -9.31 -6.01 -10.52
N PRO A 7 -10.11 -5.20 -11.23
CA PRO A 7 -9.83 -3.78 -11.40
C PRO A 7 -9.94 -3.06 -10.06
N GLY A 8 -8.98 -2.18 -9.78
CA GLY A 8 -8.90 -1.41 -8.53
C GLY A 8 -7.68 -1.78 -7.68
N ILE A 9 -7.69 -1.28 -6.45
CA ILE A 9 -6.61 -1.47 -5.47
C ILE A 9 -7.04 -2.41 -4.35
N THR A 10 -6.15 -3.29 -3.91
CA THR A 10 -6.38 -4.13 -2.73
C THR A 10 -5.78 -3.47 -1.50
N LEU A 11 -6.62 -3.16 -0.52
CA LEU A 11 -6.21 -2.65 0.78
C LEU A 11 -5.91 -3.81 1.74
N VAL A 12 -4.71 -3.83 2.33
CA VAL A 12 -4.29 -4.84 3.30
C VAL A 12 -3.98 -4.16 4.63
N ILE A 13 -4.75 -4.47 5.67
CA ILE A 13 -4.53 -3.91 7.00
C ILE A 13 -3.67 -4.89 7.81
N SER A 14 -2.50 -4.45 8.28
CA SER A 14 -1.61 -5.28 9.09
C SER A 14 -1.10 -4.51 10.31
N PRO A 15 -1.11 -5.13 11.51
CA PRO A 15 -0.59 -4.51 12.73
C PRO A 15 0.94 -4.49 12.81
N LEU A 16 1.63 -5.32 12.01
CA LEU A 16 3.08 -5.50 12.09
C LEU A 16 3.77 -4.79 10.92
N VAL A 17 4.46 -3.68 11.21
CA VAL A 17 5.21 -2.91 10.20
C VAL A 17 6.33 -3.74 9.58
N SER A 18 7.03 -4.56 10.38
CA SER A 18 8.07 -5.46 9.87
C SER A 18 7.52 -6.44 8.83
N LEU A 19 6.35 -7.02 9.07
CA LEU A 19 5.69 -7.92 8.12
C LEU A 19 5.27 -7.18 6.84
N ILE A 20 4.81 -5.93 6.95
CA ILE A 20 4.47 -5.11 5.79
C ILE A 20 5.71 -4.88 4.92
N GLN A 21 6.84 -4.52 5.53
CA GLN A 21 8.09 -4.26 4.80
C GLN A 21 8.58 -5.50 4.06
N ASP A 22 8.54 -6.67 4.70
CA ASP A 22 8.88 -7.94 4.05
C ASP A 22 7.98 -8.18 2.83
N GLN A 23 6.66 -8.03 2.98
CA GLN A 23 5.73 -8.24 1.87
C GLN A 23 5.93 -7.23 0.74
N ILE A 24 6.17 -5.96 1.05
CA ILE A 24 6.48 -4.93 0.04
C ILE A 24 7.74 -5.31 -0.74
N MET A 25 8.79 -5.73 -0.05
CA MET A 25 10.04 -6.14 -0.70
C MET A 25 9.82 -7.34 -1.63
N HIS A 26 9.06 -8.35 -1.19
CA HIS A 26 8.67 -9.48 -2.04
C HIS A 26 7.84 -9.04 -3.26
N LEU A 27 6.92 -8.08 -3.10
CA LEU A 27 6.08 -7.57 -4.19
C LEU A 27 6.89 -6.76 -5.21
N ILE A 28 7.83 -5.91 -4.75
CA ILE A 28 8.74 -5.17 -5.61
C ILE A 28 9.62 -6.14 -6.41
N GLN A 29 10.15 -7.19 -5.78
CA GLN A 29 10.91 -8.25 -6.47
C GLN A 29 10.07 -9.02 -7.50
N ALA A 30 8.78 -9.22 -7.21
CA ALA A 30 7.83 -9.80 -8.16
C ALA A 30 7.38 -8.81 -9.25
N ASN A 31 7.96 -7.60 -9.29
CA ASN A 31 7.61 -6.52 -10.20
C ASN A 31 6.13 -6.09 -10.08
N ILE A 32 5.55 -6.26 -8.89
CA ILE A 32 4.18 -5.89 -8.54
C ILE A 32 4.23 -4.53 -7.82
N PRO A 33 3.62 -3.49 -8.40
CA PRO A 33 3.57 -2.18 -7.76
C PRO A 33 2.71 -2.23 -6.49
N ALA A 34 3.36 -2.03 -5.35
CA ALA A 34 2.74 -2.02 -4.03
C ALA A 34 3.25 -0.84 -3.20
N ALA A 35 2.39 -0.29 -2.36
CA ALA A 35 2.71 0.80 -1.44
C ALA A 35 2.29 0.43 -0.02
N TYR A 36 2.84 1.14 0.96
CA TYR A 36 2.39 1.04 2.35
C TYR A 36 2.23 2.42 2.98
N LEU A 37 1.31 2.53 3.92
CA LEU A 37 1.04 3.71 4.73
C LEU A 37 1.15 3.32 6.20
N SER A 38 2.19 3.82 6.87
CA SER A 38 2.38 3.64 8.31
C SER A 38 2.35 4.97 9.04
N ALA A 39 2.12 4.95 10.35
CA ALA A 39 2.22 6.16 11.19
C ALA A 39 3.64 6.74 11.26
N ASN A 40 4.66 5.91 11.00
CA ASN A 40 6.07 6.28 11.01
C ASN A 40 6.59 6.86 9.68
N MET A 41 5.77 6.88 8.62
CA MET A 41 6.16 7.42 7.32
C MET A 41 6.04 8.95 7.31
N GLU A 42 6.94 9.63 6.61
CA GLU A 42 6.86 11.09 6.47
C GLU A 42 5.57 11.52 5.78
N TRP A 43 5.00 12.62 6.25
CA TRP A 43 3.73 13.12 5.72
C TRP A 43 3.79 13.45 4.23
N ALA A 44 4.94 13.90 3.73
CA ALA A 44 5.17 14.16 2.31
C ALA A 44 4.99 12.88 1.47
N GLU A 45 5.66 11.78 1.82
CA GLU A 45 5.53 10.51 1.11
C GLU A 45 4.11 9.95 1.19
N GLN A 46 3.45 10.10 2.35
CA GLN A 46 2.04 9.71 2.48
C GLN A 46 1.15 10.50 1.52
N GLN A 47 1.40 11.80 1.38
CA GLN A 47 0.65 12.66 0.50
C GLN A 47 0.89 12.29 -0.98
N ASP A 48 2.11 11.93 -1.36
CA ASP A 48 2.41 11.45 -2.71
C ASP A 48 1.66 10.16 -3.03
N ILE A 49 1.68 9.17 -2.14
CA ILE A 49 0.90 7.93 -2.32
C ILE A 49 -0.59 8.25 -2.43
N LEU A 50 -1.13 9.06 -1.51
CA LEU A 50 -2.55 9.45 -1.54
C LEU A 50 -2.94 10.20 -2.81
N ARG A 51 -2.05 11.05 -3.35
CA ARG A 51 -2.27 11.70 -4.64
C ARG A 51 -2.33 10.68 -5.76
N GLU A 52 -1.40 9.73 -5.81
CA GLU A 52 -1.39 8.66 -6.81
C GLU A 52 -2.60 7.72 -6.73
N LEU A 53 -3.14 7.50 -5.52
CA LEU A 53 -4.40 6.77 -5.34
C LEU A 53 -5.61 7.51 -5.90
N ASN A 54 -5.54 8.85 -5.98
CA ASN A 54 -6.62 9.72 -6.44
C ASN A 54 -6.61 9.94 -7.96
N PHE A 55 -5.57 9.49 -8.66
CA PHE A 55 -5.55 9.47 -10.12
C PHE A 55 -6.35 8.28 -10.66
N ASP A 56 -7.09 8.49 -11.76
CA ASP A 56 -7.85 7.44 -12.47
C ASP A 56 -7.01 6.20 -12.81
N TYR A 57 -5.70 6.40 -13.05
CA TYR A 57 -4.72 5.34 -13.25
C TYR A 57 -3.91 5.12 -11.97
N CYS A 58 -4.52 4.44 -10.99
CA CYS A 58 -3.76 3.98 -9.84
C CYS A 58 -2.77 2.90 -10.28
N LYS A 59 -1.47 3.21 -10.23
CA LYS A 59 -0.41 2.26 -10.55
C LYS A 59 -0.27 1.15 -9.51
N TYR A 60 -0.76 1.38 -8.29
CA TYR A 60 -0.64 0.46 -7.17
C TYR A 60 -1.71 -0.62 -7.19
N LYS A 61 -1.28 -1.87 -7.15
CA LYS A 61 -2.18 -3.05 -7.04
C LYS A 61 -2.48 -3.38 -5.59
N LEU A 62 -1.52 -3.16 -4.69
CA LEU A 62 -1.65 -3.43 -3.25
C LEU A 62 -1.25 -2.21 -2.43
N LEU A 63 -2.07 -1.88 -1.43
CA LEU A 63 -1.79 -0.86 -0.44
C LEU A 63 -1.85 -1.46 0.96
N TYR A 64 -0.74 -1.45 1.67
CA TYR A 64 -0.69 -1.87 3.06
C TYR A 64 -0.95 -0.68 3.98
N VAL A 65 -1.71 -0.87 5.06
CA VAL A 65 -2.01 0.17 6.04
C VAL A 65 -1.87 -0.37 7.44
N THR A 66 -1.36 0.44 8.36
CA THR A 66 -1.46 0.13 9.78
C THR A 66 -2.89 0.39 10.30
N PRO A 67 -3.42 -0.44 11.21
CA PRO A 67 -4.79 -0.27 11.73
C PRO A 67 -5.03 1.10 12.37
N GLU A 68 -3.99 1.70 12.96
CA GLU A 68 -4.03 3.05 13.54
C GLU A 68 -4.38 4.14 12.52
N LYS A 69 -4.07 3.94 11.23
CA LYS A 69 -4.40 4.88 10.14
C LYS A 69 -5.81 4.69 9.60
N VAL A 70 -6.39 3.49 9.74
CA VAL A 70 -7.74 3.17 9.22
C VAL A 70 -8.83 3.40 10.26
N ALA A 71 -8.51 3.23 11.54
CA ALA A 71 -9.47 3.39 12.63
C ALA A 71 -9.74 4.86 13.03
N ARG A 72 -9.18 5.83 12.31
CA ARG A 72 -9.27 7.26 12.61
C ARG A 72 -9.98 8.00 11.49
#